data_AF-A0A351TBP9-F1
#
_entry.id   AF-A0A351TBP9-F1
#
_cell.length_a   1.000
_cell.length_b   1.000
_cell.length_c   1.000
_cell.angle_alpha   90.00
_cell.angle_beta   90.00
_cell.angle_gamma   90.00
#
_symmetry.space_group_name_H-M   'P 1'
#
loop_
_entity.id
_entity.type
_entity.pdbx_description
1 polymer ?
#
loop_
_entity_poly.entity_id
_entity_poly.type
_entity_poly.pdbx_seq_one_letter_code
_entity_poly.pdbx_strand_id
1 'polypeptide(L)'
;MLWESKNTKAWSADWIKKLKDDRIIAKADVCILISNTLPENIKHFGLIGDVWISEFAYFLALTVAVRDKLLSLHQVSKSLV
;
A
#
# COMPACT_ATOMS: atom_id res chain seq x y z
N MET A 1 8.08 -4.71 1.63
CA MET A 1 6.83 -4.17 1.05
C MET A 1 5.99 -5.32 0.53
N LEU A 2 4.71 -5.38 0.85
CA LEU A 2 3.75 -6.36 0.34
C LEU A 2 2.78 -5.67 -0.62
N TRP A 3 2.62 -6.26 -1.81
CA TRP A 3 1.76 -5.75 -2.87
C TRP A 3 0.69 -6.77 -3.21
N GLU A 4 -0.54 -6.31 -3.36
CA GLU A 4 -1.64 -7.10 -3.91
C GLU A 4 -2.36 -6.31 -4.99
N SER A 5 -2.90 -6.98 -6.00
CA SER A 5 -3.72 -6.36 -7.03
C SER A 5 -5.10 -7.01 -7.12
N LYS A 6 -6.12 -6.20 -7.41
CA LYS A 6 -7.51 -6.61 -7.59
C LYS A 6 -8.05 -6.07 -8.89
N ASN A 7 -8.42 -6.98 -9.79
CA ASN A 7 -9.13 -6.65 -11.01
C ASN A 7 -10.58 -7.15 -10.89
N THR A 8 -11.40 -6.41 -10.14
CA THR A 8 -12.81 -6.71 -9.91
C THR A 8 -13.67 -5.47 -10.14
N LYS A 9 -14.95 -5.69 -10.47
CA LYS A 9 -15.93 -4.62 -10.75
C LYS A 9 -16.58 -4.02 -9.51
N ALA A 10 -16.35 -4.59 -8.34
CA ALA A 10 -16.88 -4.12 -7.06
C ALA A 10 -15.77 -4.11 -6.03
N TRP A 11 -15.71 -3.02 -5.25
CA TRP A 11 -14.83 -2.86 -4.10
C TRP A 11 -15.28 -3.75 -2.93
N SER A 12 -14.33 -4.32 -2.20
CA SER A 12 -14.61 -4.94 -0.89
C SER A 12 -13.64 -4.45 0.16
N ALA A 13 -14.20 -3.94 1.26
CA ALA A 13 -13.43 -3.49 2.41
C ALA A 13 -12.66 -4.65 3.09
N ASP A 14 -13.10 -5.90 2.92
CA ASP A 14 -12.43 -7.08 3.48
C ASP A 14 -11.03 -7.30 2.91
N TRP A 15 -10.74 -6.76 1.72
CA TRP A 15 -9.40 -6.83 1.14
C TRP A 15 -8.36 -6.13 2.02
N ILE A 16 -8.74 -5.04 2.69
CA ILE A 16 -7.84 -4.32 3.61
C ILE A 16 -7.50 -5.23 4.79
N LYS A 17 -8.52 -5.85 5.40
CA LYS A 17 -8.33 -6.74 6.55
C LYS A 17 -7.42 -7.91 6.17
N LYS A 18 -7.74 -8.60 5.08
CA LYS A 18 -6.94 -9.73 4.59
C LYS A 18 -5.49 -9.34 4.32
N LEU A 19 -5.26 -8.23 3.63
CA LEU A 19 -3.92 -7.78 3.29
C LEU A 19 -3.09 -7.40 4.52
N LYS A 20 -3.72 -6.93 5.60
CA LYS A 20 -3.05 -6.69 6.89
C LYS A 20 -2.65 -8.00 7.58
N ASP A 21 -3.48 -9.02 7.51
CA ASP A 21 -3.14 -10.35 8.04
C ASP A 21 -1.96 -10.95 7.25
N ASP A 22 -2.02 -10.86 5.91
CA ASP A 22 -0.96 -11.31 5.01
C ASP A 22 0.36 -10.54 5.24
N ARG A 23 0.28 -9.25 5.61
CA ARG A 23 1.45 -8.43 5.99
C ARG A 23 2.26 -9.05 7.11
N ILE A 24 1.58 -9.53 8.14
CA ILE A 24 2.20 -10.08 9.36
C ILE A 24 2.98 -11.34 8.99
N ILE A 25 2.35 -12.21 8.20
CA ILE A 25 2.95 -13.45 7.71
C ILE A 25 4.17 -13.15 6.83
N ALA A 26 4.04 -12.19 5.92
CA ALA A 26 5.10 -11.77 5.02
C ALA A 26 6.21 -10.95 5.69
N LYS A 27 6.05 -10.56 6.97
CA LYS A 27 6.96 -9.66 7.70
C LYS A 27 7.28 -8.38 6.91
N ALA A 28 6.28 -7.80 6.27
CA ALA A 28 6.45 -6.61 5.45
C ALA A 28 6.11 -5.34 6.23
N ASP A 29 6.89 -4.27 6.04
CA ASP A 29 6.66 -2.99 6.74
C ASP A 29 5.49 -2.18 6.18
N VAL A 30 5.14 -2.37 4.91
CA VAL A 30 4.12 -1.59 4.18
C VAL A 30 3.27 -2.50 3.32
N CYS A 31 1.95 -2.24 3.29
CA CYS A 31 0.99 -2.86 2.41
C CYS A 31 0.48 -1.89 1.34
N ILE A 32 0.39 -2.39 0.11
CA ILE A 32 -0.09 -1.63 -1.02
C ILE A 32 -1.07 -2.50 -1.82
N LEU A 33 -2.29 -2.01 -1.99
CA LEU A 33 -3.37 -2.61 -2.74
C LEU A 33 -3.62 -1.81 -4.00
N ILE A 34 -3.42 -2.42 -5.16
CA ILE A 34 -3.75 -1.84 -6.45
C ILE A 34 -5.10 -2.38 -6.92
N SER A 35 -6.04 -1.51 -7.31
CA SER A 35 -7.37 -1.97 -7.70
C SER A 35 -7.97 -1.17 -8.86
N ASN A 36 -8.75 -1.85 -9.72
CA ASN A 36 -9.54 -1.19 -10.77
C ASN A 36 -10.76 -0.45 -10.20
N THR A 37 -11.27 -0.90 -9.06
CA THR A 37 -12.36 -0.23 -8.33
C THR A 37 -11.85 0.29 -7.01
N LEU A 38 -12.19 1.53 -6.68
CA LEU A 38 -11.73 2.23 -5.49
C LEU A 38 -12.92 2.49 -4.55
N PRO A 39 -12.68 2.64 -3.24
CA PRO A 39 -13.70 3.11 -2.31
C PRO A 39 -14.04 4.58 -2.60
N GLU A 40 -15.25 5.00 -2.24
CA GLU A 40 -15.81 6.33 -2.59
C GLU A 40 -14.94 7.51 -2.15
N ASN A 41 -14.14 7.34 -1.08
CA ASN A 41 -13.27 8.37 -0.53
C ASN A 41 -11.88 8.44 -1.18
N ILE A 42 -11.58 7.61 -2.18
CA ILE A 42 -10.28 7.57 -2.87
C ILE A 42 -10.47 7.87 -4.35
N LYS A 43 -9.95 9.02 -4.79
CA LYS A 43 -10.05 9.46 -6.20
C LYS A 43 -9.05 8.75 -7.12
N HIS A 44 -7.80 8.59 -6.69
CA HIS A 44 -6.71 8.00 -7.49
C HIS A 44 -5.85 7.07 -6.62
N PHE A 45 -5.39 7.58 -5.49
CA PHE A 45 -4.70 6.81 -4.47
C PHE A 45 -4.83 7.48 -3.10
N GLY A 46 -4.61 6.72 -2.04
CA GLY A 46 -4.58 7.21 -0.67
C GLY A 46 -4.36 6.10 0.35
N LEU A 47 -4.52 6.40 1.63
CA LEU A 47 -4.24 5.47 2.72
C LEU A 47 -5.54 5.15 3.48
N ILE A 48 -5.86 3.86 3.66
CA ILE A 48 -6.97 3.42 4.49
C ILE A 48 -6.49 2.29 5.39
N GLY A 49 -6.63 2.45 6.71
CA GLY A 49 -6.31 1.40 7.68
C GLY A 49 -4.87 0.90 7.60
N ASP A 50 -3.90 1.79 7.31
CA ASP A 50 -2.49 1.49 7.07
C ASP A 50 -2.18 0.69 5.80
N VAL A 51 -3.13 0.63 4.87
CA VAL A 51 -2.95 0.06 3.54
C VAL A 51 -3.02 1.19 2.52
N TRP A 52 -1.97 1.33 1.71
CA TRP A 52 -2.02 2.21 0.55
C TRP A 52 -2.93 1.59 -0.50
N ILE A 53 -3.87 2.37 -1.00
CA ILE A 53 -4.79 1.96 -2.06
C ILE A 53 -4.51 2.87 -3.26
N SER A 54 -4.42 2.29 -4.45
CA SER A 54 -4.20 3.06 -5.68
C SER A 54 -4.85 2.38 -6.86
N GLU A 55 -5.25 3.15 -7.86
CA GLU A 55 -5.51 2.60 -9.18
C GLU A 55 -4.21 2.22 -9.90
N PHE A 56 -4.33 1.41 -10.94
CA PHE A 56 -3.21 0.90 -11.72
C PHE A 56 -2.37 2.01 -12.36
N ALA A 57 -2.98 3.12 -12.77
CA ALA A 57 -2.26 4.23 -13.42
C ALA A 57 -1.16 4.85 -12.53
N TYR A 58 -1.30 4.77 -11.21
CA TYR A 58 -0.39 5.41 -10.25
C TYR A 58 0.53 4.43 -9.51
N PHE A 59 0.52 3.14 -9.87
CA PHE A 59 1.30 2.13 -9.13
C PHE A 59 2.80 2.46 -9.10
N LEU A 60 3.36 2.93 -10.21
CA LEU A 60 4.79 3.22 -10.33
C LEU A 60 5.17 4.46 -9.49
N ALA A 61 4.39 5.53 -9.59
CA ALA A 61 4.60 6.74 -8.80
C ALA A 61 4.51 6.45 -7.30
N LEU A 62 3.51 5.67 -6.89
CA LEU A 62 3.35 5.24 -5.50
C LEU A 62 4.52 4.36 -5.04
N THR A 63 5.00 3.44 -5.89
CA THR A 63 6.16 2.60 -5.60
C THR A 63 7.39 3.45 -5.28
N VAL A 64 7.66 4.44 -6.12
CA VAL A 64 8.82 5.34 -5.96
C VAL A 64 8.69 6.11 -4.65
N ALA A 65 7.53 6.73 -4.39
CA ALA A 65 7.31 7.52 -3.18
C ALA A 65 7.44 6.70 -1.89
N VAL A 66 6.83 5.50 -1.85
CA VAL A 66 6.91 4.63 -0.66
C VAL A 66 8.34 4.11 -0.45
N ARG A 67 9.04 3.74 -1.52
CA ARG A 67 10.43 3.27 -1.43
C ARG A 67 11.35 4.36 -0.92
N ASP A 68 11.23 5.58 -1.44
CA ASP A 68 12.02 6.73 -1.02
C ASP A 68 11.84 7.03 0.48
N LYS A 69 10.58 7.00 0.96
CA LYS A 69 10.27 7.12 2.39
C LYS A 69 10.93 6.04 3.24
N LEU A 70 10.89 4.77 2.81
CA LEU A 70 11.51 3.66 3.54
C LEU A 70 13.04 3.80 3.62
N LEU A 71 13.68 4.20 2.51
CA LEU A 71 15.12 4.44 2.49
C LEU A 71 15.50 5.61 3.39
N SER A 72 14.72 6.69 3.38
CA SER A 72 14.94 7.86 4.24
C SER A 72 14.84 7.49 5.72
N LEU A 73 13.81 6.72 6.11
CA LEU A 73 13.67 6.23 7.49
C LEU A 73 14.87 5.37 7.91
N HIS A 74 15.33 4.48 7.03
CA HIS A 74 16.49 3.64 7.31
C HIS A 74 17.78 4.46 7.50
N GLN A 75 17.97 5.53 6.73
CA GLN A 75 19.12 6.44 6.89
C GLN A 75 19.07 7.20 8.21
N VAL A 76 17.90 7.71 8.59
CA VAL A 76 17.71 8.42 9.87
C VAL A 76 17.99 7.49 11.05
N SER A 77 17.45 6.27 11.04
CA SER A 77 17.74 5.28 12.10
C SER A 77 19.22 4.95 12.22
N LYS A 78 19.97 4.89 11.12
CA LYS A 78 21.44 4.68 11.15
C LYS A 78 22.21 5.84 11.74
N SER A 79 21.69 7.06 11.64
CA SER A 79 22.39 8.27 12.11
C SER A 79 22.21 8.53 13.60
N LEU A 80 21.22 7.86 14.21
CA LEU A 80 20.89 7.95 15.64
C LEU A 80 21.54 6.82 16.47
N VAL A 81 22.25 5.89 15.82
CA VAL A 81 22.95 4.76 16.44
C VAL A 81 24.46 4.96 16.33
#